data_AF-A0A292SKY6-F1
#
_entry.id   AF-A0A292SKY6-F1
#
_cell.length_a   1.000
_cell.length_b   1.000
_cell.length_c   1.000
_cell.angle_alpha   90.00
_cell.angle_beta   90.00
_cell.angle_gamma   90.00
#
_symmetry.space_group_name_H-M   'P 1'
#
loop_
_entity.id
_entity.type
_entity.pdbx_description
1 polymer ?
#
loop_
_entity_poly.entity_id
_entity_poly.type
_entity_poly.pdbx_seq_one_letter_code
_entity_poly.pdbx_strand_id
1 'polypeptide(L)' 'MNEKITDIFINNLKRLRKRYGCSCKQLSELIGCDSSYISKVENRRIIPPLDKIIAIANFFEVEFIDLFRQQ' A
#
# COMPACT_ATOMS: atom_id res chain seq x y z
N MET A 1 -16.99 8.91 3.67
CA MET A 1 -15.60 8.47 3.36
C MET A 1 -15.64 7.83 1.98
N ASN A 2 -14.73 8.13 1.05
CA ASN A 2 -14.78 7.58 -0.32
C ASN A 2 -14.30 6.12 -0.32
N GLU A 3 -15.13 5.20 0.16
CA GLU A 3 -14.84 3.76 0.29
C GLU A 3 -14.30 3.16 -1.01
N LYS A 4 -14.82 3.61 -2.16
CA LYS A 4 -14.37 3.17 -3.48
C LYS A 4 -12.89 3.46 -3.75
N ILE A 5 -12.38 4.63 -3.33
CA ILE A 5 -10.98 5.03 -3.58
C ILE A 5 -10.03 4.21 -2.69
N THR A 6 -10.40 4.04 -1.43
CA THR A 6 -9.64 3.20 -0.48
C THR A 6 -9.52 1.76 -0.98
N ASP A 7 -10.58 1.24 -1.60
CA ASP A 7 -10.62 -0.14 -2.10
C ASP A 7 -9.72 -0.33 -3.32
N ILE A 8 -9.71 0.64 -4.24
CA ILE A 8 -8.78 0.65 -5.36
C ILE A 8 -7.34 0.65 -4.86
N PHE A 9 -7.02 1.52 -3.90
CA PHE A 9 -5.70 1.61 -3.28
C PHE A 9 -5.27 0.27 -2.65
N ILE A 10 -6.10 -0.32 -1.80
CA ILE A 10 -5.78 -1.57 -1.12
C ILE A 10 -5.57 -2.72 -2.12
N ASN A 11 -6.39 -2.79 -3.17
CA ASN A 11 -6.26 -3.82 -4.19
C ASN A 11 -4.98 -3.66 -5.01
N ASN A 12 -4.65 -2.44 -5.40
CA ASN A 12 -3.41 -2.13 -6.13
C ASN A 12 -2.17 -2.41 -5.28
N LEU A 13 -2.18 -2.02 -4.00
CA LEU A 13 -1.12 -2.33 -3.04
C LEU A 13 -0.91 -3.85 -2.91
N LYS A 14 -1.99 -4.62 -2.70
CA LYS A 14 -1.93 -6.09 -2.65
C LYS A 14 -1.34 -6.68 -3.92
N ARG A 15 -1.73 -6.17 -5.09
CA ARG A 15 -1.22 -6.64 -6.38
C ARG A 15 0.27 -6.36 -6.53
N LEU A 16 0.71 -5.13 -6.26
CA LEU A 16 2.12 -4.74 -6.33
C LEU A 16 2.97 -5.58 -5.39
N ARG A 17 2.54 -5.72 -4.14
CA ARG A 17 3.23 -6.54 -3.14
C ARG A 17 3.39 -8.00 -3.58
N LYS A 18 2.32 -8.61 -4.12
CA LYS A 18 2.35 -9.98 -4.64
C LYS A 18 3.25 -10.11 -5.89
N ARG A 19 3.22 -9.14 -6.80
CA ARG A 19 4.07 -9.11 -8.00
C ARG A 19 5.55 -9.00 -7.64
N TYR A 20 5.87 -8.19 -6.63
CA TYR A 20 7.24 -8.03 -6.12
C TYR A 20 7.69 -9.24 -5.28
N GLY A 21 6.76 -10.07 -4.80
CA GLY A 21 7.07 -11.29 -4.04
C GLY A 21 7.38 -11.05 -2.56
N CYS A 22 6.96 -9.93 -1.97
CA CYS A 22 7.21 -9.63 -0.56
C CYS A 22 5.98 -9.86 0.34
N SER A 23 6.23 -10.15 1.61
CA SER A 23 5.20 -10.23 2.65
C SER A 23 4.80 -8.85 3.17
N CYS A 24 3.64 -8.75 3.84
CA CYS A 24 3.22 -7.50 4.49
C CYS A 24 4.25 -7.03 5.53
N LYS A 25 4.85 -7.97 6.26
CA LYS A 25 5.91 -7.68 7.24
C LYS A 25 7.13 -7.06 6.58
N GLN A 26 7.67 -7.72 5.55
CA GLN A 26 8.82 -7.22 4.80
C GLN A 26 8.56 -5.84 4.22
N LEU A 27 7.41 -5.63 3.56
CA LEU A 27 7.07 -4.31 3.01
C LEU A 27 6.99 -3.24 4.10
N SER A 28 6.38 -3.57 5.25
CA SER A 28 6.28 -2.62 6.37
C SER A 28 7.65 -2.20 6.89
N GLU A 29 8.56 -3.16 7.08
CA GLU A 29 9.92 -2.91 7.54
C GLU A 29 10.72 -2.09 6.50
N LEU A 30 10.56 -2.39 5.20
CA LEU A 30 11.23 -1.67 4.11
C LEU A 30 10.80 -0.20 3.99
N ILE A 31 9.54 0.12 4.33
CA ILE A 31 9.04 1.51 4.38
C ILE A 31 9.21 2.18 5.76
N GLY A 32 9.97 1.55 6.66
CA GLY A 32 10.26 2.07 8.01
C GLY A 32 9.03 2.15 8.91
N CYS A 33 8.13 1.17 8.84
CA CYS A 33 6.94 1.04 9.67
C CYS A 33 6.98 -0.22 10.56
N ASP A 34 6.06 -0.29 11.52
CA ASP A 34 5.88 -1.49 12.33
C ASP A 34 5.50 -2.71 11.45
N SER A 35 5.94 -3.91 11.82
CA SER A 35 5.75 -5.14 11.03
C SER A 35 4.29 -5.49 10.70
N SER A 36 3.33 -4.90 11.43
CA SER A 36 1.90 -5.11 11.23
C SER A 36 1.24 -4.03 10.35
N TYR A 37 1.97 -2.98 9.98
CA TYR A 37 1.46 -1.78 9.33
C TYR A 37 0.71 -2.10 8.03
N ILE A 38 1.40 -2.70 7.04
CA ILE A 38 0.78 -3.05 5.76
C ILE A 38 -0.35 -4.04 5.93
N SER A 39 -0.27 -4.95 6.90
CA SER A 39 -1.38 -5.87 7.21
C SER A 39 -2.61 -5.10 7.68
N LYS A 40 -2.46 -4.12 8.57
CA LYS A 40 -3.55 -3.26 9.01
C LYS A 40 -4.14 -2.46 7.85
N VAL A 41 -3.32 -1.95 6.95
CA VAL A 41 -3.75 -1.23 5.74
C VAL A 41 -4.58 -2.15 4.83
N GLU A 42 -4.03 -3.32 4.49
CA GLU A 42 -4.66 -4.29 3.60
C GLU A 42 -5.99 -4.86 4.14
N ASN A 43 -6.17 -4.81 5.46
CA ASN A 43 -7.39 -5.24 6.17
C ASN A 43 -8.29 -4.08 6.59
N ARG A 44 -8.09 -2.87 6.03
CA ARG A 44 -8.93 -1.68 6.30
C ARG A 44 -8.95 -1.24 7.77
N ARG A 45 -7.95 -1.63 8.56
CA ARG A 45 -7.84 -1.24 9.98
C ARG A 45 -7.26 0.16 10.15
N ILE A 46 -6.40 0.58 9.23
CA ILE A 46 -5.80 1.91 9.20
C ILE A 46 -5.78 2.45 7.78
N ILE A 47 -5.77 3.77 7.66
CA ILE A 47 -5.53 4.48 6.39
C ILE A 47 -4.14 5.09 6.47
N PRO A 48 -3.23 4.79 5.53
CA PRO A 48 -1.92 5.41 5.50
C PRO A 48 -2.01 6.93 5.32
N PRO A 49 -1.19 7.72 6.03
CA PRO A 49 -0.98 9.12 5.69
C PRO A 49 -0.20 9.26 4.37
N LEU A 50 -0.26 10.46 3.79
CA LEU A 50 0.24 10.72 2.44
C LEU A 50 1.73 10.39 2.26
N ASP A 51 2.56 10.71 3.24
CA ASP A 51 3.99 10.39 3.27
C ASP A 51 4.25 8.88 3.12
N LYS A 52 3.42 8.04 3.77
CA LYS A 52 3.52 6.58 3.66
C LYS A 52 3.02 6.06 2.33
N ILE A 53 2.01 6.69 1.72
CA ILE A 53 1.57 6.36 0.37
C ILE A 53 2.67 6.67 -0.65
N ILE A 54 3.35 7.82 -0.49
CA ILE A 54 4.51 8.19 -1.33
C ILE A 54 5.66 7.20 -1.13
N ALA A 55 5.97 6.81 0.11
CA ALA A 55 7.01 5.81 0.39
C ALA A 55 6.71 4.46 -0.28
N ILE A 56 5.45 4.03 -0.30
CA ILE A 56 5.00 2.83 -1.00
C ILE A 56 5.19 2.98 -2.52
N ALA A 57 4.79 4.12 -3.10
CA ALA A 57 4.97 4.38 -4.53
C ALA A 57 6.45 4.33 -4.93
N ASN A 58 7.31 5.00 -4.17
CA ASN A 58 8.75 5.02 -4.39
C ASN A 58 9.37 3.62 -4.24
N PHE A 59 8.93 2.84 -3.25
CA PHE A 59 9.42 1.47 -3.06
C PHE A 59 9.14 0.57 -4.26
N PHE A 60 7.97 0.73 -4.90
CA PHE A 60 7.59 -0.06 -6.07
C PHE A 60 8.00 0.59 -7.40
N GLU A 61 8.68 1.74 -7.37
CA GLU A 61 9.06 2.52 -8.55
C GLU A 61 7.86 2.81 -9.49
N VAL A 62 6.70 3.15 -8.89
CA VAL A 62 5.48 3.51 -9.62
C VAL A 62 5.09 4.96 -9.35
N GLU A 63 4.27 5.55 -10.23
CA GLU A 63 3.74 6.88 -9.97
C GLU A 63 2.68 6.83 -8.86
N PHE A 64 2.56 7.91 -8.10
CA PHE A 64 1.53 8.04 -7.05
C PHE A 64 0.13 7.71 -7.58
N ILE A 65 -0.18 8.15 -8.81
CA ILE A 65 -1.49 7.92 -9.44
C ILE A 65 -1.76 6.44 -9.72
N ASP A 66 -0.72 5.62 -9.95
CA ASP A 66 -0.87 4.19 -10.25
C ASP A 66 -1.44 3.41 -9.06
N LEU A 67 -1.22 3.90 -7.83
CA LEU A 67 -1.83 3.33 -6.64
C LEU A 67 -3.36 3.50 -6.62
N PHE A 68 -3.91 4.45 -7.38
CA PHE A 68 -5.34 4.78 -7.40
C PHE A 68 -6.01 4.58 -8.76
N ARG A 69 -5.29 4.03 -9.76
CA ARG A 69 -5.89 3.70 -11.06
C ARG A 69 -6.88 2.53 -10.92
N GLN A 70 -8.07 2.72 -11.47
CA GLN A 70 -9.01 1.63 -11.70
C GLN A 70 -8.44 0.73 -12.80
N GLN A 71 -8.42 -0.58 -12.53
CA GLN A 71 -8.08 -1.61 -13.51
C GLN A 71 -9.30 -2.47 -13.77
#